data_AF-A0A8T4MEZ3-F1
#
_entry.id   AF-A0A8T4MEZ3-F1
#
_cell.length_a   1.000
_cell.length_b   1.000
_cell.length_c   1.000
_cell.angle_alpha   90.00
_cell.angle_beta   90.00
_cell.angle_gamma   90.00
#
_symmetry.space_group_name_H-M   'P 1'
#
loop_
_entity.id
_entity.type
_entity.pdbx_description
1 polymer ?
#
loop_
_entity_poly.entity_id
_entity_poly.type
_entity_poly.pdbx_seq_one_letter_code
_entity_poly.pdbx_strand_id
1 'polypeptide(L)'
;MLLEFILFLLAGIFFGTFTGLTPGIHINLIGGLLISLPLLNLNPIYFVIFVTAMAITHTFLDFVPSVFLGCPDTDTELSILPGHQLLKDARGFEAVYLSNIGSLLAIFLLVIISIPSIFLMKDFYELISSVIPYILILVL
;
A
#
# COMPACT_ATOMS: atom_id res chain seq x y z
N MET A 1 -25.72 -2.93 -3.09
CA MET A 1 -25.08 -2.85 -1.75
C MET A 1 -24.02 -3.94 -1.56
N LEU A 2 -24.35 -5.16 -1.09
CA LEU A 2 -23.30 -6.18 -0.81
C LEU A 2 -22.54 -6.63 -2.07
N LEU A 3 -23.25 -6.85 -3.18
CA LEU A 3 -22.63 -7.24 -4.44
C LEU A 3 -21.66 -6.17 -4.97
N GLU A 4 -21.99 -4.90 -4.80
CA GLU A 4 -21.12 -3.78 -5.20
C GLU A 4 -19.87 -3.75 -4.33
N PHE A 5 -19.99 -3.93 -3.02
CA PHE A 5 -18.81 -4.03 -2.14
C PHE A 5 -17.86 -5.14 -2.58
N ILE A 6 -18.39 -6.32 -2.89
CA ILE A 6 -17.58 -7.44 -3.39
C ILE A 6 -16.94 -7.07 -4.73
N LEU A 7 -17.67 -6.42 -5.63
CA LEU A 7 -17.15 -6.02 -6.94
C LEU A 7 -16.00 -5.01 -6.82
N PHE A 8 -16.13 -3.98 -5.98
CA PHE A 8 -15.07 -3.01 -5.74
C PHE A 8 -13.88 -3.63 -4.99
N LEU A 9 -14.12 -4.56 -4.08
CA LEU A 9 -13.07 -5.32 -3.40
C LEU A 9 -12.28 -6.17 -4.40
N LEU A 10 -12.96 -6.93 -5.27
CA LEU A 10 -12.31 -7.74 -6.31
C LEU A 10 -11.56 -6.87 -7.33
N ALA A 11 -12.13 -5.73 -7.71
CA ALA A 11 -11.45 -4.76 -8.56
C ALA A 11 -10.19 -4.22 -7.89
N GLY A 12 -10.25 -3.89 -6.59
CA GLY A 12 -9.10 -3.47 -5.81
C GLY A 12 -8.00 -4.54 -5.80
N ILE A 13 -8.35 -5.80 -5.54
CA ILE A 13 -7.40 -6.93 -5.60
C ILE A 13 -6.77 -7.05 -6.99
N PHE A 14 -7.57 -6.95 -8.05
CA PHE A 14 -7.08 -7.02 -9.42
C PHE A 14 -6.05 -5.92 -9.72
N PHE A 15 -6.39 -4.66 -9.42
CA PHE A 15 -5.48 -3.54 -9.65
C PHE A 15 -4.26 -3.60 -8.71
N GLY A 16 -4.42 -4.05 -7.47
CA GLY A 16 -3.31 -4.23 -6.53
C GLY A 16 -2.35 -5.34 -6.97
N THR A 17 -2.88 -6.38 -7.60
CA THR A 17 -2.05 -7.43 -8.22
C THR A 17 -1.26 -6.89 -9.39
N PHE A 18 -1.89 -6.06 -10.23
CA PHE A 18 -1.21 -5.40 -11.33
C PHE A 18 -0.10 -4.50 -10.81
N THR A 19 -0.40 -3.54 -9.93
CA THR A 19 0.60 -2.59 -9.41
C THR A 19 1.70 -3.28 -8.62
N GLY A 20 1.40 -4.30 -7.82
CA GLY A 20 2.41 -5.01 -7.04
C GLY A 20 3.37 -5.86 -7.89
N LEU A 21 2.93 -6.35 -9.05
CA LEU A 21 3.78 -7.14 -9.94
C LEU A 21 4.50 -6.29 -11.00
N THR A 22 3.98 -5.10 -11.31
CA THR A 22 4.60 -4.16 -12.26
C THR A 22 5.49 -3.15 -11.53
N PRO A 23 6.84 -3.31 -11.56
CA PRO A 23 7.71 -2.35 -10.89
C PRO A 23 7.52 -0.94 -11.47
N GLY A 24 7.52 0.07 -10.61
CA GLY A 24 7.39 1.48 -10.99
C GLY A 24 5.94 1.98 -11.18
N ILE A 25 4.91 1.14 -11.05
CA ILE A 25 3.52 1.58 -10.98
C ILE A 25 3.02 1.50 -9.53
N HIS A 26 2.95 2.66 -8.88
CA HIS A 26 2.45 2.74 -7.51
C HIS A 26 0.93 2.94 -7.43
N ILE A 27 0.36 2.46 -6.33
CA ILE A 27 -1.05 2.64 -5.95
C ILE A 27 -1.49 4.11 -5.92
N ASN A 28 -0.59 5.03 -5.59
CA ASN A 28 -0.87 6.47 -5.52
C ASN A 28 -1.23 7.05 -6.90
N LEU A 29 -0.66 6.52 -7.98
CA LEU A 29 -0.97 6.96 -9.34
C LEU A 29 -2.41 6.61 -9.71
N ILE A 30 -2.86 5.40 -9.36
CA ILE A 30 -4.24 4.97 -9.60
C ILE A 30 -5.21 5.75 -8.72
N GLY A 31 -4.89 5.92 -7.43
CA GLY A 31 -5.71 6.70 -6.51
C GLY A 31 -5.87 8.15 -6.96
N GLY A 32 -4.78 8.81 -7.33
CA GLY A 32 -4.79 10.18 -7.85
C GLY A 32 -5.60 10.33 -9.14
N LEU A 33 -5.43 9.40 -10.08
CA LEU A 33 -6.21 9.37 -11.32
C LEU A 33 -7.71 9.29 -11.03
N LEU A 34 -8.13 8.38 -10.15
CA LEU A 34 -9.53 8.19 -9.82
C LEU A 34 -10.15 9.41 -9.13
N ILE A 35 -9.41 10.08 -8.24
CA ILE A 35 -9.86 11.33 -7.59
C ILE A 35 -9.97 12.47 -8.60
N SER A 36 -9.06 12.52 -9.58
CA SER A 36 -9.03 13.57 -10.61
C SER A 36 -10.13 13.46 -11.67
N LEU A 37 -10.89 12.36 -11.69
CA LEU A 37 -11.95 12.10 -12.67
C LEU A 37 -13.32 12.52 -12.11
N PRO A 38 -13.81 13.75 -12.39
CA PRO A 38 -15.08 14.25 -11.83
C PRO A 38 -16.33 13.50 -12.33
N LEU A 39 -16.20 12.63 -13.34
CA LEU A 39 -17.31 11.83 -13.88
C LEU A 39 -17.66 10.62 -13.01
N LEU A 40 -16.73 10.18 -12.16
CA LEU A 40 -16.94 9.06 -11.25
C LEU A 40 -17.66 9.58 -10.00
N ASN A 41 -18.99 9.75 -10.07
CA ASN A 41 -19.88 9.96 -8.91
C ASN A 41 -19.90 8.70 -8.01
N LEU A 42 -18.71 8.23 -7.61
CA LEU A 42 -18.53 7.03 -6.81
C LEU A 42 -18.87 7.36 -5.37
N ASN A 43 -19.64 6.46 -4.75
CA ASN A 43 -19.85 6.52 -3.31
C ASN A 43 -18.48 6.46 -2.61
N PRO A 44 -18.17 7.36 -1.67
CA PRO A 44 -16.90 7.36 -0.94
C PRO A 44 -16.56 6.01 -0.31
N ILE A 45 -17.56 5.25 0.12
CA ILE A 45 -17.38 3.92 0.72
C ILE A 45 -16.80 2.92 -0.30
N TYR A 46 -17.30 2.93 -1.55
CA TYR A 46 -16.78 2.05 -2.60
C TYR A 46 -15.34 2.39 -2.95
N PHE A 47 -15.01 3.68 -2.98
CA PHE A 47 -13.64 4.14 -3.21
C PHE A 47 -12.69 3.68 -2.10
N VAL A 48 -13.08 3.81 -0.84
CA VAL A 48 -12.29 3.32 0.30
C VAL A 48 -12.08 1.82 0.22
N ILE A 49 -13.12 1.03 -0.05
CA ILE A 49 -13.01 -0.44 -0.22
C ILE A 49 -12.04 -0.79 -1.35
N PHE A 50 -12.15 -0.12 -2.50
CA PHE A 50 -11.26 -0.34 -3.64
C PHE A 50 -9.80 -0.03 -3.29
N VAL A 51 -9.52 1.16 -2.75
CA VAL A 51 -8.15 1.61 -2.46
C VAL A 51 -7.52 0.77 -1.36
N THR A 52 -8.27 0.42 -0.31
CA THR A 52 -7.76 -0.44 0.76
C THR A 52 -7.44 -1.85 0.28
N ALA A 53 -8.34 -2.47 -0.51
CA ALA A 53 -8.09 -3.79 -1.09
C ALA A 53 -6.87 -3.77 -2.03
N MET A 54 -6.75 -2.72 -2.85
CA MET A 54 -5.61 -2.50 -3.75
C MET A 54 -4.31 -2.33 -2.98
N ALA A 55 -4.28 -1.48 -1.97
CA ALA A 55 -3.09 -1.22 -1.16
C ALA A 55 -2.60 -2.48 -0.45
N ILE A 56 -3.49 -3.21 0.22
CA ILE A 56 -3.13 -4.47 0.90
C ILE A 56 -2.62 -5.49 -0.12
N THR A 57 -3.25 -5.62 -1.27
CA THR A 57 -2.80 -6.60 -2.28
C THR A 57 -1.44 -6.23 -2.86
N HIS A 58 -1.21 -4.94 -3.12
CA HIS A 58 0.06 -4.43 -3.62
C HIS A 58 1.23 -4.73 -2.66
N THR A 59 1.08 -4.45 -1.36
CA THR A 59 2.16 -4.65 -0.37
C THR A 59 2.54 -6.12 -0.15
N PHE A 60 1.67 -7.07 -0.51
CA PHE A 60 2.01 -8.50 -0.46
C PHE A 60 2.79 -8.95 -1.71
N LEU A 61 2.72 -8.19 -2.80
CA LEU A 61 3.21 -8.60 -4.12
C LEU A 61 4.41 -7.80 -4.59
N ASP A 62 4.55 -6.53 -4.19
CA ASP A 62 5.66 -5.62 -4.52
C ASP A 62 7.05 -6.17 -4.16
N PHE A 63 7.13 -7.02 -3.15
CA PHE A 63 8.37 -7.67 -2.75
C PHE A 63 8.86 -8.71 -3.78
N VAL A 64 7.97 -9.26 -4.61
CA VAL A 64 8.32 -10.24 -5.64
C VAL A 64 9.22 -9.63 -6.72
N PRO A 65 8.81 -8.57 -7.45
CA PRO A 65 9.71 -7.93 -8.42
C PRO A 65 10.93 -7.30 -7.73
N SER A 66 10.79 -6.77 -6.51
CA SER A 66 11.91 -6.21 -5.76
C SER A 66 13.04 -7.23 -5.52
N VAL A 67 12.70 -8.45 -5.05
CA VAL A 67 13.69 -9.51 -4.83
C VAL A 67 14.20 -10.09 -6.14
N PHE A 68 13.31 -10.53 -7.04
CA PHE A 68 13.69 -11.35 -8.19
C PHE A 68 14.19 -10.54 -9.40
N LEU A 69 13.68 -9.33 -9.60
CA LEU A 69 14.10 -8.45 -10.70
C LEU A 69 15.12 -7.40 -10.25
N GLY A 70 15.36 -7.27 -8.93
CA GLY A 70 16.22 -6.23 -8.38
C GLY A 70 15.73 -4.82 -8.70
N CYS A 71 14.43 -4.67 -8.98
CA CYS A 71 13.80 -3.40 -9.31
C CYS A 71 12.85 -3.03 -8.16
N PRO A 72 13.38 -2.34 -7.14
CA PRO A 72 12.57 -1.99 -5.99
C PRO A 72 11.69 -0.78 -6.22
N ASP A 73 10.61 -0.79 -5.48
CA ASP A 73 9.80 0.39 -5.20
C ASP A 73 10.45 1.21 -4.06
N THR A 74 10.16 2.51 -4.00
CA THR A 74 10.74 3.47 -3.02
C THR A 74 10.61 2.99 -1.57
N ASP A 75 9.57 2.23 -1.29
CA ASP A 75 9.24 1.74 0.05
C ASP A 75 10.02 0.46 0.42
N THR A 76 10.64 -0.20 -0.57
CA THR A 76 11.38 -1.46 -0.39
C THR A 76 12.90 -1.29 -0.46
N GLU A 77 13.41 -0.08 -0.73
CA GLU A 77 14.83 0.23 -0.96
C GLU A 77 15.80 -0.33 0.10
N LEU A 78 15.43 -0.22 1.38
CA LEU A 78 16.28 -0.68 2.47
C LEU A 78 16.22 -2.20 2.68
N SER A 79 15.17 -2.86 2.21
CA SER A 79 14.89 -4.28 2.43
C SER A 79 15.47 -5.19 1.33
N ILE A 80 15.92 -4.62 0.21
CA ILE A 80 16.47 -5.39 -0.92
C ILE A 80 17.79 -6.02 -0.57
N LEU A 81 18.67 -5.32 0.17
CA LEU A 81 20.00 -5.83 0.45
C LEU A 81 19.95 -7.23 1.12
N PRO A 82 19.16 -7.45 2.20
CA PRO A 82 18.98 -8.80 2.74
C PRO A 82 18.19 -9.72 1.81
N GLY A 83 17.16 -9.23 1.10
CA GLY A 83 16.40 -10.05 0.15
C GLY A 83 17.23 -10.59 -1.02
N HIS A 84 18.15 -9.78 -1.52
CA HIS A 84 19.05 -10.10 -2.62
C HIS A 84 20.23 -10.98 -2.16
N GLN A 85 20.66 -10.86 -0.90
CA GLN A 85 21.56 -11.84 -0.29
C GLN A 85 20.91 -13.23 -0.25
N LEU A 86 19.66 -13.33 0.22
CA LEU A 86 18.92 -14.58 0.19
C LEU A 86 18.72 -15.11 -1.24
N LEU A 87 18.46 -14.24 -2.22
CA LEU A 87 18.37 -14.67 -3.62
C LEU A 87 19.69 -15.27 -4.13
N LYS A 88 20.83 -14.66 -3.80
CA LYS A 88 22.17 -15.20 -4.17
C LYS A 88 22.43 -16.58 -3.58
N ASP A 89 21.88 -16.85 -2.40
CA ASP A 89 21.93 -18.16 -1.75
C ASP A 89 20.87 -19.16 -2.28
N ALA A 90 20.21 -18.85 -3.41
CA ALA A 90 19.09 -19.60 -3.99
C ALA A 90 17.85 -19.70 -3.08
N ARG A 91 17.71 -18.76 -2.12
CA ARG A 91 16.62 -18.67 -1.13
C ARG A 91 15.67 -17.51 -1.41
N GLY A 92 15.52 -17.08 -2.66
CA GLY A 92 14.62 -15.97 -3.03
C GLY A 92 13.16 -16.17 -2.61
N PHE A 93 12.66 -17.41 -2.67
CA PHE A 93 11.33 -17.75 -2.15
C PHE A 93 11.19 -17.53 -0.65
N GLU A 94 12.24 -17.80 0.11
CA GLU A 94 12.24 -17.57 1.56
C GLU A 94 12.19 -16.08 1.89
N ALA A 95 12.89 -15.24 1.11
CA ALA A 95 12.82 -13.79 1.25
C ALA A 95 11.37 -13.30 1.08
N VAL A 96 10.68 -13.75 0.02
CA VAL A 96 9.26 -13.41 -0.21
C VAL A 96 8.36 -13.98 0.88
N TYR A 97 8.61 -15.21 1.34
CA TYR A 97 7.83 -15.83 2.39
C TYR A 97 7.93 -15.06 3.72
N LEU A 98 9.14 -14.64 4.11
CA LEU A 98 9.37 -13.84 5.31
C LEU A 98 8.70 -12.45 5.20
N SER A 99 8.77 -11.81 4.02
CA SER A 99 8.06 -10.56 3.76
C SER A 99 6.54 -10.70 3.90
N ASN A 100 5.97 -11.79 3.38
CA ASN A 100 4.54 -12.08 3.52
C ASN A 100 4.12 -12.34 4.97
N ILE A 101 4.96 -12.99 5.78
CA ILE A 101 4.71 -13.12 7.22
C ILE A 101 4.69 -11.74 7.88
N GLY A 102 5.66 -10.88 7.55
CA GLY A 102 5.70 -9.50 8.04
C GLY A 102 4.44 -8.73 7.69
N SER A 103 4.01 -8.81 6.42
CA SER A 103 2.79 -8.17 5.93
C SER A 103 1.52 -8.68 6.62
N LEU A 104 1.45 -9.98 6.90
CA LEU A 104 0.33 -10.58 7.64
C LEU A 104 0.29 -10.09 9.10
N LEU A 105 1.44 -10.01 9.77
CA LEU A 105 1.55 -9.44 11.12
C LEU A 105 1.21 -7.94 11.13
N ALA A 106 1.60 -7.21 10.08
CA ALA A 106 1.28 -5.80 9.93
C ALA A 106 -0.22 -5.54 9.85
N ILE A 107 -1.02 -6.44 9.26
CA ILE A 107 -2.49 -6.32 9.25
C ILE A 107 -3.05 -6.31 10.68
N PHE A 108 -2.58 -7.20 11.56
CA PHE A 108 -3.03 -7.24 12.95
C PHE A 108 -2.67 -5.95 13.69
N LEU A 109 -1.43 -5.48 13.53
CA LEU A 109 -0.99 -4.22 14.11
C LEU A 109 -1.79 -3.04 13.57
N LEU A 110 -2.08 -3.02 12.27
CA LEU A 110 -2.87 -1.99 11.62
C LEU A 110 -4.27 -1.93 12.20
N VAL A 111 -4.94 -3.06 12.41
CA VAL A 111 -6.26 -3.09 13.06
C VAL A 111 -6.18 -2.55 14.48
N ILE A 112 -5.18 -2.96 15.27
CA ILE A 112 -5.00 -2.50 16.65
C ILE A 112 -4.72 -0.99 16.72
N ILE A 113 -3.87 -0.48 15.84
CA ILE A 113 -3.46 0.94 15.80
C ILE A 113 -4.56 1.82 15.17
N SER A 114 -5.37 1.27 14.26
CA SER A 114 -6.43 2.03 13.59
C SER A 114 -7.45 2.61 14.57
N ILE A 115 -7.85 1.85 15.59
CA ILE A 115 -8.83 2.29 16.59
C ILE A 115 -8.37 3.55 17.34
N PRO A 116 -7.22 3.57 18.06
CA PRO A 116 -6.75 4.77 18.74
C PRO A 116 -6.46 5.92 17.76
N SER A 117 -5.98 5.62 16.54
CA SER A 117 -5.69 6.64 15.55
C SER A 117 -6.92 7.46 15.15
N ILE A 118 -8.11 6.85 15.09
CA ILE A 118 -9.37 7.53 14.75
C ILE A 118 -9.75 8.56 15.82
N PHE A 119 -9.49 8.26 17.10
CA PHE A 119 -9.79 9.19 18.19
C PHE A 119 -8.77 10.32 18.24
N LEU A 120 -7.47 9.99 18.16
CA LEU A 120 -6.39 10.98 18.15
C LEU A 120 -6.50 11.94 16.96
N MET A 121 -6.89 11.48 15.77
CA MET A 121 -6.96 12.37 14.62
C MET A 121 -7.98 13.50 14.78
N LYS A 122 -9.06 13.31 15.54
CA LYS A 122 -10.05 14.39 15.73
C LYS A 122 -9.43 15.62 16.41
N ASP A 123 -8.55 15.39 17.38
CA ASP A 123 -7.97 16.46 18.19
C ASP A 123 -6.70 17.04 17.56
N PHE A 124 -5.94 16.21 16.84
CA PHE A 124 -4.63 16.61 16.29
C PHE A 124 -4.64 16.99 14.81
N TYR A 125 -5.75 16.78 14.09
CA TYR A 125 -5.81 17.03 12.64
C TYR A 125 -5.44 18.47 12.27
N GLU A 126 -5.96 19.48 12.98
CA GLU A 126 -5.65 20.89 12.68
C GLU A 126 -4.17 21.21 12.87
N LEU A 127 -3.58 20.72 13.97
CA LEU A 127 -2.15 20.89 14.25
C LEU A 127 -1.30 20.23 13.16
N ILE A 128 -1.61 18.96 12.83
CA ILE A 128 -0.88 18.19 11.82
C ILE A 128 -0.99 18.88 10.46
N SER A 129 -2.20 19.28 10.05
CA SER A 129 -2.45 19.95 8.77
C SER A 129 -1.70 21.27 8.64
N SER A 130 -1.60 22.04 9.73
CA SER A 130 -0.84 23.30 9.77
C SER A 130 0.67 23.07 9.66
N VAL A 131 1.20 22.01 10.28
CA VAL A 131 2.65 21.76 10.37
C VAL A 131 3.20 21.01 9.14
N ILE A 132 2.42 20.13 8.52
CA ILE A 132 2.86 19.30 7.37
C ILE A 132 3.54 20.12 6.25
N PRO A 133 3.01 21.26 5.77
CA PRO A 133 3.64 22.02 4.70
C PRO A 133 5.06 22.47 5.04
N TYR A 134 5.30 22.88 6.29
CA TYR A 134 6.62 23.32 6.75
C TYR A 134 7.60 22.15 6.83
N ILE A 135 7.14 20.99 7.29
CA ILE A 135 7.97 19.77 7.32
C ILE A 135 8.36 19.37 5.89
N LEU A 136 7.40 19.39 4.96
CA LEU A 136 7.66 19.05 3.56
C LEU A 136 8.71 19.98 2.94
N ILE A 137 8.61 21.31 3.17
CA ILE A 137 9.62 22.28 2.68
C ILE A 137 11.01 22.06 3.30
N LEU A 138 11.08 21.52 4.53
CA LEU A 138 12.35 21.31 5.21
C LEU A 138 13.06 20.03 4.76
N VAL A 139 12.30 18.99 4.40
CA VAL A 139 12.83 17.66 4.06
C VAL A 139 13.03 17.48 2.55
N LEU A 140 12.20 18.12 1.71
CA LEU A 140 12.38 18.18 0.25
C LEU A 140 13.40 19.25 -0.14
#